data_AF-A0A0D2MUD3-F1
#
_entry.id   AF-A0A0D2MUD3-F1
#
_cell.length_a   1.000
_cell.length_b   1.000
_cell.length_c   1.000
_cell.angle_alpha   90.00
_cell.angle_beta   90.00
_cell.angle_gamma   90.00
#
_symmetry.space_group_name_H-M   'P 1'
#
loop_
_entity.id
_entity.type
_entity.pdbx_description
1 polymer ?
#
loop_
_entity_poly.entity_id
_entity_poly.type
_entity_poly.pdbx_seq_one_letter_code
_entity_poly.pdbx_strand_id
1 'polypeptide(L)'
;MSFSLILYGMAGLRMEAVAVVSNCAISILLYLIAAQVLSCSAVITPNQDIAFMASDDDGNCITGVVVNTVMRVAIAWTAVNLLMSNFMVRFVDMSQVWLSHLRWISAMAYAFEGYATAEFKGGSYSCAGGLPLDVIGYLPSFLPNTTSLQSGIVTSTLRNPGAGCVVNLDLATNPMKPPGSILDYFNLFKPIWLTVVILAGYLLVMHALTFGAYLLVGRKERR
;
A
#
# COMPACT_ATOMS: atom_id res chain seq x y z
N MET A 1 5.27 16.68 6.05
CA MET A 1 4.63 17.17 4.81
C MET A 1 5.66 17.58 3.76
N SER A 2 6.59 18.48 4.06
CA SER A 2 7.57 19.01 3.08
C SER A 2 8.37 17.94 2.34
N PHE A 3 8.84 16.91 3.06
CA PHE A 3 9.56 15.80 2.44
C PHE A 3 8.72 15.01 1.42
N SER A 4 7.43 14.78 1.73
CA SER A 4 6.51 14.08 0.81
C SER A 4 6.29 14.86 -0.48
N LEU A 5 6.21 16.20 -0.39
CA LEU A 5 6.06 17.07 -1.57
C LEU A 5 7.33 17.09 -2.43
N ILE A 6 8.51 17.12 -1.80
CA ILE A 6 9.78 17.05 -2.53
C ILE A 6 9.88 15.73 -3.30
N LEU A 7 9.59 14.60 -2.63
CA LEU A 7 9.59 13.29 -3.28
C LEU A 7 8.55 13.20 -4.40
N TYR A 8 7.35 13.74 -4.18
CA TYR A 8 6.29 13.77 -5.19
C TYR A 8 6.72 14.55 -6.44
N GLY A 9 7.36 15.72 -6.25
CA GLY A 9 7.91 16.52 -7.35
C GLY A 9 9.08 15.84 -8.07
N MET A 10 10.00 15.23 -7.33
CA MET A 10 11.12 14.48 -7.92
C MET A 10 10.69 13.23 -8.69
N ALA A 11 9.61 12.58 -8.24
CA ALA A 11 9.03 11.43 -8.93
C ALA A 11 8.30 11.80 -10.23
N GLY A 12 8.09 13.09 -10.50
CA GLY A 12 7.39 13.56 -11.71
C GLY A 12 5.92 13.16 -11.74
N LEU A 13 5.29 13.09 -10.57
CA LEU A 13 3.89 12.72 -10.40
C LEU A 13 2.94 13.85 -10.85
N ARG A 14 1.63 13.59 -10.87
CA ARG A 14 0.63 14.47 -11.49
C ARG A 14 0.50 15.78 -10.71
N MET A 15 0.67 16.91 -11.39
CA MET A 15 0.67 18.23 -10.74
C MET A 15 -0.72 18.80 -10.41
N GLU A 16 -1.78 18.00 -10.52
CA GLU A 16 -3.12 18.45 -10.16
C GLU A 16 -3.27 18.62 -8.65
N ALA A 17 -3.83 19.75 -8.22
CA ALA A 17 -3.96 20.08 -6.81
C ALA A 17 -4.69 18.99 -6.00
N VAL A 18 -5.70 18.36 -6.58
CA VAL A 18 -6.45 17.27 -5.92
C VAL A 18 -5.57 16.03 -5.71
N ALA A 19 -4.76 15.64 -6.70
CA ALA A 19 -3.84 14.51 -6.59
C ALA A 19 -2.75 14.78 -5.54
N VAL A 20 -2.16 15.97 -5.57
CA VAL A 20 -1.12 16.38 -4.60
C VAL A 20 -1.67 16.42 -3.17
N VAL A 21 -2.83 17.06 -2.95
CA VAL A 21 -3.43 17.19 -1.61
C VAL A 21 -3.87 15.84 -1.08
N SER A 22 -4.47 14.97 -1.91
CA SER A 22 -4.88 13.63 -1.49
C SER A 22 -3.69 12.74 -1.16
N ASN A 23 -2.62 12.74 -1.98
CA ASN A 23 -1.37 12.06 -1.65
C ASN A 23 -0.82 12.55 -0.29
N CYS A 24 -0.72 13.87 -0.09
CA CYS A 24 -0.22 14.43 1.17
C CYS A 24 -1.08 14.03 2.37
N ALA A 25 -2.41 14.08 2.24
CA ALA A 25 -3.33 13.70 3.30
C ALA A 25 -3.18 12.22 3.69
N ILE A 26 -3.11 11.33 2.69
CA ILE A 26 -2.90 9.89 2.90
C ILE A 26 -1.54 9.64 3.56
N SER A 27 -0.47 10.30 3.09
CA SER A 27 0.88 10.18 3.67
C SER A 27 0.94 10.65 5.12
N ILE A 28 0.30 11.78 5.45
CA ILE A 28 0.23 12.27 6.83
C ILE A 28 -0.52 11.30 7.71
N LEU A 29 -1.69 10.82 7.28
CA LEU A 29 -2.49 9.88 8.06
C LEU A 29 -1.75 8.56 8.29
N LEU A 30 -1.13 8.00 7.24
CA LEU A 30 -0.34 6.78 7.35
C LEU A 30 0.86 6.96 8.28
N TYR A 31 1.56 8.10 8.19
CA TYR A 31 2.65 8.44 9.10
C TYR A 31 2.17 8.54 10.56
N LEU A 32 1.04 9.22 10.81
CA LEU A 32 0.47 9.32 12.15
C LEU A 32 0.04 7.96 12.71
N ILE A 33 -0.55 7.10 11.88
CA ILE A 33 -0.89 5.72 12.29
C ILE A 33 0.38 4.95 12.67
N ALA A 34 1.42 5.00 11.84
CA ALA A 34 2.69 4.34 12.12
C ALA A 34 3.35 4.89 13.41
N ALA A 35 3.28 6.20 13.64
CA ALA A 35 3.75 6.82 14.87
C ALA A 35 2.97 6.33 16.10
N GLN A 36 1.63 6.22 16.02
CA GLN A 36 0.82 5.67 17.11
C GLN A 36 1.13 4.21 17.39
N VAL A 37 1.32 3.37 16.36
CA VAL A 37 1.76 1.97 16.53
C VAL A 37 3.10 1.91 17.26
N LEU A 38 4.07 2.73 16.85
CA LEU A 38 5.38 2.78 17.49
C LEU A 38 5.30 3.26 18.94
N SER A 39 4.51 4.30 19.22
CA SER A 39 4.26 4.78 20.58
C SER A 39 3.59 3.72 21.45
N CYS A 40 2.56 3.04 20.92
CA CYS A 40 1.91 1.93 21.62
C CYS A 40 2.90 0.82 21.96
N SER A 41 3.72 0.40 20.99
CA SER A 41 4.79 -0.58 21.21
C SER A 41 5.80 -0.12 22.26
N ALA A 42 6.18 1.15 22.27
CA ALA A 42 7.12 1.69 23.24
C ALA A 42 6.54 1.68 24.68
N VAL A 43 5.25 1.97 24.85
CA VAL A 43 4.59 1.98 26.18
C VAL A 43 4.47 0.59 26.77
N ILE A 44 4.16 -0.40 25.93
CA ILE A 44 3.96 -1.77 26.39
C ILE A 44 5.31 -2.45 26.67
N THR A 45 6.41 -1.98 26.07
CA THR A 45 7.75 -2.56 26.26
C THR A 45 8.51 -1.85 27.38
N PRO A 46 8.82 -2.53 28.51
CA PRO A 46 9.50 -1.89 29.65
C PRO A 46 11.01 -1.66 29.42
N ASN A 47 11.63 -2.27 28.41
CA ASN A 47 13.06 -2.10 28.13
C ASN A 47 13.38 -2.25 26.63
N GLN A 48 14.06 -1.27 26.03
CA GLN A 48 14.35 -1.26 24.58
C GLN A 48 15.35 -2.35 24.17
N ASP A 49 16.24 -2.77 25.06
CA ASP A 49 17.31 -3.73 24.75
C ASP A 49 16.86 -5.21 24.85
N ILE A 50 15.94 -5.53 25.76
CA ILE A 50 15.40 -6.90 25.91
C ILE A 50 14.57 -7.31 24.67
N ALA A 51 14.05 -6.31 23.97
CA ALA A 51 13.28 -6.49 22.75
C ALA A 51 14.12 -7.04 21.56
N PHE A 52 15.44 -6.88 21.58
CA PHE A 52 16.37 -7.46 20.60
C PHE A 52 16.94 -8.83 21.04
N MET A 53 17.10 -9.09 22.34
CA MET A 53 17.80 -10.28 22.85
C MET A 53 16.90 -11.47 23.26
N ALA A 54 15.57 -11.31 23.35
CA ALA A 54 14.69 -12.41 23.75
C ALA A 54 14.32 -13.36 22.59
N SER A 55 15.33 -13.98 21.97
CA SER A 55 15.18 -15.15 21.09
C SER A 55 15.59 -16.47 21.76
N ASP A 56 15.91 -16.49 23.06
CA ASP A 56 16.42 -17.69 23.74
C ASP A 56 15.33 -18.70 24.15
N ASP A 57 15.10 -19.64 23.23
CA ASP A 57 15.17 -21.12 23.35
C ASP A 57 14.83 -21.94 24.62
N ASP A 58 14.31 -21.38 25.72
CA ASP A 58 13.96 -22.21 26.88
C ASP A 58 12.47 -22.65 26.88
N GLY A 59 12.27 -23.88 26.44
CA GLY A 59 10.99 -24.57 26.15
C GLY A 59 10.01 -24.81 27.31
N ASN A 60 9.88 -23.88 28.27
CA ASN A 60 8.83 -23.95 29.29
C ASN A 60 8.46 -22.56 29.83
N CYS A 61 7.52 -21.85 29.19
CA CYS A 61 7.02 -20.56 29.71
C CYS A 61 5.54 -20.34 29.39
N ILE A 62 4.65 -20.95 30.17
CA ILE A 62 3.19 -20.75 30.07
C ILE A 62 2.72 -19.45 30.76
N THR A 63 3.59 -18.73 31.48
CA THR A 63 3.18 -17.55 32.28
C THR A 63 3.92 -16.23 31.96
N GLY A 64 4.83 -16.22 30.98
CA GLY A 64 5.62 -15.03 30.59
C GLY A 64 5.37 -14.49 29.18
N VAL A 65 4.28 -14.92 28.51
CA VAL A 65 4.06 -14.71 27.06
C VAL A 65 3.75 -13.25 26.67
N VAL A 66 3.39 -12.37 27.61
CA VAL A 66 2.78 -11.07 27.24
C VAL A 66 3.79 -9.92 27.05
N VAL A 67 5.03 -10.04 27.52
CA VAL A 67 5.97 -8.89 27.58
C VAL A 67 7.04 -8.90 26.49
N ASN A 68 7.40 -10.06 25.91
CA ASN A 68 8.43 -10.16 24.85
C ASN A 68 7.90 -10.07 23.40
N THR A 69 6.61 -9.83 23.21
CA THR A 69 5.96 -9.82 21.89
C THR A 69 5.98 -8.44 21.22
N VAL A 70 6.40 -7.37 21.89
CA VAL A 70 5.94 -6.02 21.57
C VAL A 70 6.77 -5.29 20.51
N MET A 71 8.10 -5.47 20.48
CA MET A 71 8.89 -5.01 19.32
C MET A 71 8.68 -5.91 18.10
N ARG A 72 8.46 -7.21 18.35
CA ARG A 72 7.97 -8.13 17.32
C ARG A 72 6.63 -7.66 16.76
N VAL A 73 5.78 -6.98 17.54
CA VAL A 73 4.51 -6.40 17.06
C VAL A 73 4.75 -5.25 16.09
N ALA A 74 5.71 -4.35 16.32
CA ALA A 74 5.99 -3.27 15.37
C ALA A 74 6.52 -3.84 14.04
N ILE A 75 7.47 -4.79 14.09
CA ILE A 75 8.03 -5.44 12.89
C ILE A 75 6.99 -6.33 12.21
N ALA A 76 6.21 -7.11 12.96
CA ALA A 76 5.15 -7.92 12.40
C ALA A 76 4.05 -7.04 11.79
N TRP A 77 3.72 -5.91 12.42
CA TRP A 77 2.76 -4.95 11.89
C TRP A 77 3.26 -4.34 10.58
N THR A 78 4.52 -3.89 10.50
CA THR A 78 5.08 -3.36 9.24
C THR A 78 5.17 -4.45 8.17
N ALA A 79 5.62 -5.65 8.53
CA ALA A 79 5.69 -6.79 7.61
C ALA A 79 4.31 -7.18 7.07
N VAL A 80 3.29 -7.28 7.92
CA VAL A 80 1.90 -7.55 7.51
C VAL A 80 1.37 -6.43 6.62
N ASN A 81 1.63 -5.16 6.96
CA ASN A 81 1.19 -4.03 6.15
C ASN A 81 1.86 -4.01 4.76
N LEU A 82 3.16 -4.32 4.68
CA LEU A 82 3.89 -4.41 3.41
C LEU A 82 3.45 -5.62 2.58
N LEU A 83 3.34 -6.80 3.20
CA LEU A 83 2.93 -8.03 2.52
C LEU A 83 1.49 -7.94 2.01
N MET A 84 0.61 -7.32 2.80
CA MET A 84 -0.78 -7.07 2.43
C MET A 84 -0.95 -5.76 1.67
N SER A 85 0.11 -5.11 1.20
CA SER A 85 -0.03 -4.04 0.21
C SER A 85 -0.30 -4.71 -1.15
N ASN A 86 -1.38 -4.30 -1.82
CA ASN A 86 -1.74 -4.82 -3.16
C ASN A 86 -0.65 -4.56 -4.22
N PHE A 87 0.42 -3.85 -3.83
CA PHE A 87 1.64 -3.62 -4.60
C PHE A 87 2.49 -4.87 -4.79
N MET A 88 2.69 -5.69 -3.74
CA MET A 88 3.58 -6.86 -3.79
C MET A 88 2.90 -8.07 -4.41
N VAL A 89 1.69 -8.39 -3.95
CA VAL A 89 0.90 -9.51 -4.43
C VAL A 89 -0.53 -9.04 -4.59
N ARG A 90 -1.12 -9.28 -5.77
CA ARG A 90 -2.53 -8.96 -6.01
C ARG A 90 -3.42 -9.84 -5.14
N PHE A 91 -4.42 -9.25 -4.51
CA PHE A 91 -5.36 -10.02 -3.69
C PHE A 91 -6.14 -11.09 -4.47
N VAL A 92 -6.36 -10.88 -5.77
CA VAL A 92 -7.04 -11.84 -6.65
C VAL A 92 -6.16 -13.06 -6.95
N ASP A 93 -4.85 -12.92 -6.91
CA ASP A 93 -3.90 -14.01 -7.19
C ASP A 93 -3.51 -14.80 -5.92
N MET A 94 -3.97 -14.38 -4.73
CA MET A 94 -3.69 -15.10 -3.49
C MET A 94 -4.49 -16.40 -3.44
N SER A 95 -3.82 -17.54 -3.52
CA SER A 95 -4.46 -18.87 -3.43
C SER A 95 -5.14 -19.12 -2.07
N GLN A 96 -4.68 -18.47 -1.01
CA GLN A 96 -5.21 -18.60 0.33
C GLN A 96 -6.28 -17.55 0.60
N VAL A 97 -7.55 -17.92 0.40
CA VAL A 97 -8.71 -17.02 0.56
C VAL A 97 -8.77 -16.38 1.95
N TRP A 98 -8.37 -17.10 3.00
CA TRP A 98 -8.40 -16.55 4.36
C TRP A 98 -7.40 -15.40 4.56
N LEU A 99 -6.21 -15.46 3.95
CA LEU A 99 -5.22 -14.38 3.99
C LEU A 99 -5.74 -13.12 3.30
N SER A 100 -6.62 -13.25 2.31
CA SER A 100 -7.23 -12.12 1.64
C SER A 100 -8.05 -11.23 2.59
N HIS A 101 -8.55 -11.75 3.71
CA HIS A 101 -9.26 -10.95 4.72
C HIS A 101 -8.31 -10.05 5.52
N LEU A 102 -7.02 -10.39 5.63
CA LEU A 102 -6.02 -9.53 6.30
C LEU A 102 -5.83 -8.19 5.57
N ARG A 103 -6.23 -8.09 4.29
CA ARG A 103 -6.24 -6.82 3.56
C ARG A 103 -7.02 -5.73 4.28
N TRP A 104 -8.09 -6.10 4.99
CA TRP A 104 -8.95 -5.15 5.68
C TRP A 104 -8.31 -4.58 6.94
N ILE A 105 -7.28 -5.27 7.46
CA ILE A 105 -6.49 -4.90 8.64
C ILE A 105 -5.30 -3.98 8.26
N SER A 106 -4.84 -4.06 7.01
CA SER A 106 -3.66 -3.33 6.54
C SER A 106 -3.99 -1.86 6.21
N ALA A 107 -3.48 -0.93 7.02
CA ALA A 107 -3.54 0.50 6.73
C ALA A 107 -2.81 0.84 5.42
N MET A 108 -1.72 0.13 5.11
CA MET A 108 -0.96 0.30 3.88
C MET A 108 -1.74 -0.14 2.64
N ALA A 109 -2.61 -1.15 2.74
CA ALA A 109 -3.48 -1.56 1.63
C ALA A 109 -4.42 -0.42 1.21
N TYR A 110 -5.06 0.24 2.19
CA TYR A 110 -5.92 1.40 1.92
C TYR A 110 -5.11 2.60 1.43
N ALA A 111 -3.94 2.87 2.01
CA ALA A 111 -3.09 3.96 1.58
C ALA A 111 -2.63 3.77 0.13
N PHE A 112 -2.19 2.56 -0.25
CA PHE A 112 -1.83 2.23 -1.63
C PHE A 112 -3.00 2.41 -2.60
N GLU A 113 -4.19 1.93 -2.25
CA GLU A 113 -5.41 2.14 -3.04
C GLU A 113 -5.72 3.64 -3.24
N GLY A 114 -5.56 4.43 -2.18
CA GLY A 114 -5.73 5.88 -2.23
C GLY A 114 -4.69 6.58 -3.10
N TYR A 115 -3.41 6.21 -2.98
CA TYR A 115 -2.33 6.75 -3.82
C TYR A 115 -2.56 6.40 -5.29
N ALA A 116 -2.84 5.14 -5.60
CA ALA A 116 -3.10 4.71 -6.97
C ALA A 116 -4.31 5.46 -7.55
N THR A 117 -5.38 5.62 -6.78
CA THR A 117 -6.58 6.34 -7.23
C THR A 117 -6.32 7.84 -7.41
N ALA A 118 -5.55 8.48 -6.53
CA ALA A 118 -5.17 9.88 -6.67
C ALA A 118 -4.38 10.14 -7.96
N GLU A 119 -3.54 9.18 -8.35
CA GLU A 119 -2.60 9.35 -9.46
C GLU A 119 -3.17 8.96 -10.81
N PHE A 120 -3.82 7.80 -10.87
CA PHE A 120 -4.24 7.21 -12.14
C PHE A 120 -5.66 7.63 -12.54
N LYS A 121 -6.53 8.02 -11.61
CA LYS A 121 -7.93 8.33 -11.93
C LYS A 121 -8.05 9.58 -12.80
N GLY A 122 -8.72 9.48 -13.94
CA GLY A 122 -8.83 10.56 -14.91
C GLY A 122 -7.52 10.93 -15.63
N GLY A 123 -6.46 10.12 -15.47
CA GLY A 123 -5.20 10.32 -16.17
C GLY A 123 -5.23 9.73 -17.59
N SER A 124 -4.48 10.34 -18.50
CA SER A 124 -4.24 9.77 -19.82
C SER A 124 -2.83 10.11 -20.30
N TYR A 125 -2.16 9.15 -20.92
CA TYR A 125 -0.84 9.37 -21.53
C TYR A 125 -0.90 9.14 -23.04
N SER A 126 -0.25 10.02 -23.80
CA SER A 126 -0.05 9.77 -25.22
C SER A 126 0.94 8.63 -25.39
N CYS A 127 0.54 7.60 -26.12
CA CYS A 127 1.40 6.52 -26.58
C CYS A 127 1.81 6.71 -28.05
N ALA A 128 1.62 7.90 -28.63
CA ALA A 128 1.88 8.16 -30.04
C ALA A 128 3.33 7.88 -30.45
N GLY A 129 4.30 8.06 -29.54
CA GLY A 129 5.71 7.75 -29.76
C GLY A 129 6.06 6.26 -29.76
N GLY A 130 5.09 5.39 -29.47
CA GLY A 130 5.32 3.95 -29.29
C GLY A 130 6.10 3.63 -28.02
N LEU A 131 6.30 2.32 -27.79
CA LEU A 131 7.17 1.82 -26.73
C LEU A 131 8.62 1.72 -27.24
N PRO A 132 9.63 2.06 -26.40
CA PRO A 132 11.03 1.86 -26.76
C PRO A 132 11.32 0.36 -26.98
N LEU A 133 12.20 0.07 -27.95
CA LEU A 133 12.52 -1.29 -28.38
C LEU A 133 13.00 -2.18 -27.24
N ASP A 134 13.76 -1.61 -26.31
CA ASP A 134 14.29 -2.33 -25.15
C ASP A 134 13.14 -2.89 -24.29
N VAL A 135 12.12 -2.07 -24.03
CA VAL A 135 10.94 -2.49 -23.25
C VAL A 135 10.13 -3.56 -23.98
N ILE A 136 9.93 -3.41 -25.29
CA ILE A 136 9.24 -4.42 -26.11
C ILE A 136 9.99 -5.76 -26.08
N GLY A 137 11.33 -5.73 -26.07
CA GLY A 137 12.16 -6.94 -25.98
C GLY A 137 12.00 -7.70 -24.66
N TYR A 138 11.77 -7.00 -23.55
CA TYR A 138 11.57 -7.61 -22.24
C TYR A 138 10.12 -8.04 -21.95
N LEU A 139 9.12 -7.50 -22.67
CA LEU A 139 7.71 -7.82 -22.45
C LEU A 139 7.40 -9.33 -22.44
N PRO A 140 7.93 -10.14 -23.39
CA PRO A 140 7.72 -11.60 -23.38
C PRO A 140 8.30 -12.30 -22.15
N SER A 141 9.38 -11.77 -21.56
CA SER A 141 9.97 -12.30 -20.33
C SER A 141 9.11 -11.98 -19.10
N PHE A 142 8.43 -10.83 -19.09
CA PHE A 142 7.52 -10.45 -18.01
C PHE A 142 6.13 -11.08 -18.15
N LEU A 143 5.69 -11.38 -19.38
CA LEU A 143 4.37 -11.93 -19.68
C LEU A 143 4.48 -13.20 -20.55
N PRO A 144 5.12 -14.27 -20.05
CA PRO A 144 5.45 -15.46 -20.84
C PRO A 144 4.21 -16.19 -21.37
N ASN A 145 3.05 -16.04 -20.70
CA ASN A 145 1.81 -16.71 -21.07
C ASN A 145 0.93 -15.93 -22.05
N THR A 146 1.39 -14.77 -22.55
CA THR A 146 0.60 -13.96 -23.49
C THR A 146 1.08 -14.19 -24.92
N THR A 147 0.54 -15.20 -25.59
CA THR A 147 0.88 -15.57 -26.98
C THR A 147 0.70 -14.42 -27.97
N SER A 148 -0.23 -13.49 -27.70
CA SER A 148 -0.44 -12.28 -28.50
C SER A 148 0.80 -11.40 -28.60
N LEU A 149 1.63 -11.33 -27.55
CA LEU A 149 2.88 -10.54 -27.54
C LEU A 149 3.97 -11.14 -28.43
N GLN A 150 3.88 -12.44 -28.73
CA GLN A 150 4.83 -13.12 -29.63
C GLN A 150 4.51 -12.84 -31.10
N SER A 151 3.33 -12.29 -31.41
CA SER A 151 2.98 -11.94 -32.78
C SER A 151 3.72 -10.68 -33.23
N GLY A 152 4.38 -10.75 -34.39
CA GLY A 152 5.08 -9.60 -34.99
C GLY A 152 4.16 -8.40 -35.28
N ILE A 153 2.86 -8.66 -35.42
CA ILE A 153 1.84 -7.61 -35.63
C ILE A 153 1.67 -6.79 -34.34
N VAL A 154 1.53 -7.43 -33.18
CA VAL A 154 1.36 -6.71 -31.91
C VAL A 154 2.61 -5.91 -31.57
N THR A 155 3.81 -6.48 -31.77
CA THR A 155 5.05 -5.74 -31.52
C THR A 155 5.23 -4.55 -32.48
N SER A 156 4.83 -4.69 -33.75
CA SER A 156 4.81 -3.59 -34.71
C SER A 156 3.81 -2.48 -34.32
N THR A 157 2.61 -2.87 -33.87
CA THR A 157 1.60 -1.92 -33.39
C THR A 157 2.05 -1.22 -32.11
N LEU A 158 2.71 -1.91 -31.17
CA LEU A 158 3.26 -1.29 -29.96
C LEU A 158 4.41 -0.32 -30.26
N ARG A 159 5.17 -0.58 -31.34
CA ARG A 159 6.25 0.29 -31.79
C ARG A 159 5.73 1.54 -32.51
N ASN A 160 4.66 1.42 -33.30
CA ASN A 160 4.10 2.53 -34.07
C ASN A 160 2.56 2.54 -33.97
N PRO A 161 1.99 2.88 -32.81
CA PRO A 161 0.55 2.78 -32.59
C PRO A 161 -0.25 3.91 -33.25
N GLY A 162 0.44 4.90 -33.84
CA GLY A 162 -0.15 6.04 -34.54
C GLY A 162 -0.40 7.26 -33.65
N ALA A 163 -0.62 8.42 -34.28
CA ALA A 163 -0.73 9.71 -33.60
C ALA A 163 -1.93 9.80 -32.61
N GLY A 164 -2.96 8.98 -32.81
CA GLY A 164 -4.14 8.91 -31.96
C GLY A 164 -4.01 7.98 -30.75
N CYS A 165 -2.86 7.36 -30.51
CA CYS A 165 -2.70 6.43 -29.40
C CYS A 165 -2.74 7.16 -28.05
N VAL A 166 -3.75 6.85 -27.23
CA VAL A 166 -3.89 7.36 -25.87
C VAL A 166 -4.17 6.20 -24.92
N VAL A 167 -3.29 6.01 -23.94
CA VAL A 167 -3.53 5.11 -22.81
C VAL A 167 -4.39 5.86 -21.80
N ASN A 168 -5.63 5.43 -21.65
CA ASN A 168 -6.53 5.95 -20.63
C ASN A 168 -6.29 5.19 -19.33
N LEU A 169 -5.91 5.90 -18.28
CA LEU A 169 -5.72 5.33 -16.94
C LEU A 169 -7.00 5.41 -16.10
N ASP A 170 -8.03 6.07 -16.61
CA ASP A 170 -9.28 6.25 -15.88
C ASP A 170 -10.08 4.94 -15.80
N LEU A 171 -10.74 4.77 -14.65
CA LEU A 171 -11.66 3.67 -14.40
C LEU A 171 -12.78 3.74 -15.45
N ALA A 172 -13.10 2.61 -16.08
CA ALA A 172 -14.17 2.55 -17.06
C ALA A 172 -15.54 2.84 -16.40
N THR A 173 -15.91 4.11 -16.30
CA THR A 173 -17.26 4.54 -15.87
C THR A 173 -18.34 4.16 -16.89
N ASN A 174 -17.94 3.76 -18.10
CA ASN A 174 -18.83 3.21 -19.11
C ASN A 174 -18.66 1.69 -19.20
N PRO A 175 -19.74 0.89 -19.05
CA PRO A 175 -19.69 -0.57 -19.13
C PRO A 175 -19.29 -1.12 -20.52
N MET A 176 -19.11 -0.24 -21.51
CA MET A 176 -18.71 -0.59 -22.88
C MET A 176 -17.24 -0.28 -23.19
N LYS A 177 -16.48 0.31 -22.25
CA LYS A 177 -15.05 0.61 -22.44
C LYS A 177 -14.23 -0.57 -21.92
N PRO A 178 -13.28 -1.12 -22.71
CA PRO A 178 -12.43 -2.21 -22.25
C PRO A 178 -11.65 -1.80 -20.99
N PRO A 179 -11.38 -2.74 -20.06
CA PRO A 179 -10.64 -2.47 -18.82
C PRO A 179 -9.20 -2.11 -19.17
N GLY A 180 -8.96 -0.81 -19.37
CA GLY A 180 -7.67 -0.28 -19.82
C GLY A 180 -6.84 0.31 -18.69
N SER A 181 -7.38 0.38 -17.47
CA SER A 181 -6.71 1.08 -16.37
C SER A 181 -5.96 0.14 -15.45
N ILE A 182 -4.85 0.64 -14.92
CA ILE A 182 -4.13 0.01 -13.80
C ILE A 182 -5.04 -0.15 -12.57
N LEU A 183 -6.05 0.72 -12.40
CA LEU A 183 -7.03 0.65 -11.32
C LEU A 183 -7.94 -0.58 -11.46
N ASP A 184 -8.41 -0.89 -12.68
CA ASP A 184 -9.22 -2.09 -12.94
C ASP A 184 -8.40 -3.37 -12.71
N TYR A 185 -7.14 -3.37 -13.16
CA TYR A 185 -6.23 -4.51 -12.97
C TYR A 185 -6.00 -4.86 -11.49
N PHE A 186 -5.93 -3.84 -10.63
CA PHE A 186 -5.79 -4.01 -9.18
C PHE A 186 -7.13 -4.05 -8.43
N ASN A 187 -8.26 -3.94 -9.13
CA ASN A 187 -9.62 -3.93 -8.58
C ASN A 187 -9.83 -2.80 -7.55
N LEU A 188 -9.28 -1.61 -7.83
CA LEU A 188 -9.27 -0.44 -6.95
C LEU A 188 -10.41 0.51 -7.32
N PHE A 189 -11.52 0.42 -6.58
CA PHE A 189 -12.72 1.20 -6.88
C PHE A 189 -13.08 2.23 -5.81
N LYS A 190 -12.39 2.24 -4.66
CA LYS A 190 -12.79 3.12 -3.56
C LYS A 190 -12.54 4.59 -3.91
N PRO A 191 -13.50 5.47 -3.64
CA PRO A 191 -13.27 6.90 -3.78
C PRO A 191 -12.28 7.37 -2.71
N ILE A 192 -11.45 8.36 -3.06
CA ILE A 192 -10.36 8.89 -2.21
C ILE A 192 -10.88 9.33 -0.83
N TRP A 193 -12.05 9.97 -0.77
CA TRP A 193 -12.63 10.43 0.50
C TRP A 193 -12.89 9.27 1.47
N LEU A 194 -13.33 8.12 0.95
CA LEU A 194 -13.60 6.93 1.76
C LEU A 194 -12.29 6.37 2.32
N THR A 195 -11.23 6.34 1.52
CA THR A 195 -9.89 5.94 1.96
C THR A 195 -9.39 6.83 3.10
N VAL A 196 -9.54 8.16 2.98
CA VAL A 196 -9.17 9.12 4.02
C VAL A 196 -9.96 8.87 5.32
N VAL A 197 -11.27 8.64 5.22
CA VAL A 197 -12.13 8.33 6.38
C VAL A 197 -11.71 7.02 7.05
N ILE A 198 -11.42 5.98 6.27
CA ILE A 198 -10.95 4.69 6.80
C ILE A 198 -9.62 4.88 7.55
N LEU A 199 -8.66 5.60 6.97
CA LEU A 199 -7.37 5.87 7.61
C LEU A 199 -7.53 6.72 8.88
N ALA A 200 -8.40 7.72 8.87
CA ALA A 200 -8.71 8.50 10.08
C ALA A 200 -9.35 7.62 11.17
N GLY A 201 -10.24 6.70 10.79
CA GLY A 201 -10.80 5.69 11.70
C GLY A 201 -9.71 4.77 12.29
N TYR A 202 -8.78 4.31 11.45
CA TYR A 202 -7.60 3.55 11.90
C TYR A 202 -6.77 4.32 12.92
N LEU A 203 -6.51 5.60 12.65
CA LEU A 203 -5.77 6.46 13.54
C LEU A 203 -6.46 6.59 14.90
N LEU A 204 -7.79 6.80 14.90
CA LEU A 204 -8.59 6.89 16.12
C LEU A 204 -8.51 5.60 16.95
N VAL A 205 -8.67 4.44 16.30
CA VAL A 205 -8.56 3.13 16.97
C VAL A 205 -7.16 2.94 17.57
N MET A 206 -6.10 3.21 16.81
CA MET A 206 -4.73 3.10 17.31
C MET A 206 -4.45 4.07 18.45
N HIS A 207 -5.01 5.28 18.39
CA HIS A 207 -4.89 6.26 19.46
C HIS A 207 -5.59 5.79 20.73
N ALA A 208 -6.80 5.25 20.62
CA ALA A 208 -7.54 4.69 21.76
C ALA A 208 -6.79 3.49 22.40
N LEU A 209 -6.19 2.62 21.59
CA LEU A 209 -5.35 1.52 22.07
C LEU A 209 -4.12 2.03 22.82
N THR A 210 -3.44 3.02 22.26
CA THR A 210 -2.26 3.64 22.87
C THR A 210 -2.61 4.28 24.21
N PHE A 211 -3.71 5.03 24.26
CA PHE A 211 -4.23 5.61 25.50
C PHE A 211 -4.60 4.54 26.54
N GLY A 212 -5.26 3.47 26.11
CA GLY A 212 -5.56 2.31 26.95
C GLY A 212 -4.29 1.66 27.55
N ALA A 213 -3.24 1.51 26.74
CA ALA A 213 -1.95 0.99 27.20
C ALA A 213 -1.33 1.88 28.29
N TYR A 214 -1.33 3.20 28.10
CA TYR A 214 -0.87 4.15 29.12
C TYR A 214 -1.66 4.03 30.44
N LEU A 215 -2.98 3.89 30.38
CA LEU A 215 -3.80 3.71 31.58
C LEU A 215 -3.48 2.41 32.33
N LEU A 216 -3.22 1.32 31.59
CA LEU A 216 -2.84 0.04 32.20
C LEU A 216 -1.48 0.12 32.89
N VAL A 217 -0.49 0.73 32.23
CA VAL A 217 0.85 0.94 32.81
C VAL A 217 0.76 1.83 34.05
N GLY A 218 0.05 2.97 33.97
CA GLY A 218 -0.09 3.89 35.11
C GLY A 218 -0.83 3.27 36.31
N ARG A 219 -1.78 2.35 36.07
CA ARG A 219 -2.43 1.59 37.16
C ARG A 219 -1.48 0.58 37.81
N LYS A 220 -0.55 0.02 37.05
CA LYS A 220 0.44 -0.94 37.55
C LYS A 220 1.47 -0.25 38.44
N GLU A 221 1.97 0.92 38.04
CA GLU A 221 2.97 1.67 38.83
C GLU A 221 2.40 2.26 40.13
N ARG A 222 1.08 2.46 40.21
CA ARG A 222 0.42 2.94 41.43
C ARG A 222 0.29 1.86 42.52
N ARG A 223 0.39 0.58 42.18
CA ARG A 223 0.29 -0.55 43.12
C ARG A 223 1.66 -0.95 43.64
#